data_AF-C0W5L7-F1
#
_entry.id   AF-C0W5L7-F1
#
_cell.length_a   1.000
_cell.length_b   1.000
_cell.length_c   1.000
_cell.angle_alpha   90.00
_cell.angle_beta   90.00
_cell.angle_gamma   90.00
#
_symmetry.space_group_name_H-M   'P 1'
#
loop_
_entity.id
_entity.type
_entity.pdbx_description
1 polymer ?
#
loop_
_entity_poly.entity_id
_entity_poly.type
_entity_poly.pdbx_seq_one_letter_code
_entity_poly.pdbx_strand_id
1 'polypeptide(L)'
;LAACAPGHAVEVRVPPFGATQAVAGTVHRRGTPPSGVETDAQTWLRLATGRLGWEEALASGALHASGERCDLSPYLPLMRA
;
A
#
# COMPACT_ATOMS: atom_id res chain seq x y z
N LEU A 1 6.53 5.14 -4.05
CA LEU A 1 6.35 3.72 -3.69
C LEU A 1 6.94 2.79 -4.76
N ALA A 2 6.38 2.73 -5.98
CA ALA A 2 6.82 1.78 -7.01
C ALA A 2 8.34 1.81 -7.30
N ALA A 3 8.96 3.00 -7.28
CA ALA A 3 10.41 3.11 -7.40
C ALA A 3 11.19 2.57 -6.18
N CYS A 4 10.63 2.70 -4.98
CA CYS A 4 11.25 2.24 -3.73
C CYS A 4 11.11 0.72 -3.53
N ALA A 5 10.00 0.16 -4.01
CA ALA A 5 9.68 -1.27 -3.95
C ALA A 5 9.15 -1.75 -5.32
N PRO A 6 10.04 -1.92 -6.32
CA PRO A 6 9.62 -2.32 -7.66
C PRO A 6 8.95 -3.70 -7.67
N GLY A 7 7.82 -3.81 -8.37
CA GLY A 7 7.14 -5.09 -8.59
C GLY A 7 5.64 -4.93 -8.83
N HIS A 8 4.97 -6.08 -8.96
CA HIS A 8 3.56 -6.18 -9.37
C HIS A 8 2.73 -7.05 -8.42
N ALA A 9 3.26 -7.34 -7.22
CA ALA A 9 2.59 -8.23 -6.27
C ALA A 9 1.43 -7.54 -5.54
N VAL A 10 1.52 -6.22 -5.34
CA VAL A 10 0.54 -5.43 -4.60
C VAL A 10 0.09 -4.23 -5.45
N GLU A 11 -1.22 -4.04 -5.56
CA GLU A 11 -1.81 -2.81 -6.10
C GLU A 11 -2.14 -1.86 -4.96
N VAL A 12 -1.68 -0.60 -5.04
CA VAL A 12 -2.01 0.46 -4.09
C VAL A 12 -2.87 1.50 -4.78
N ARG A 13 -4.04 1.76 -4.23
CA ARG A 13 -5.08 2.64 -4.80
C ARG A 13 -5.35 3.79 -3.85
N VAL A 14 -5.33 5.01 -4.38
CA VAL A 14 -5.67 6.24 -3.68
C VAL A 14 -6.67 7.02 -4.52
N PRO A 15 -7.96 6.64 -4.51
CA PRO A 15 -8.97 7.30 -5.33
C PRO A 15 -9.22 8.76 -4.89
N PRO A 16 -9.53 9.67 -5.82
CA PRO A 16 -9.50 9.52 -7.28
C PRO A 16 -8.10 9.71 -7.91
N PHE A 17 -7.07 9.91 -7.09
CA PHE A 17 -5.77 10.45 -7.53
C PHE A 17 -4.89 9.45 -8.29
N GLY A 18 -4.99 8.16 -8.01
CA GLY A 18 -4.32 7.16 -8.83
C GLY A 18 -4.15 5.80 -8.20
N ALA A 19 -3.49 4.93 -8.94
CA ALA A 19 -3.09 3.60 -8.50
C ALA A 19 -1.66 3.30 -8.97
N THR A 20 -0.94 2.47 -8.24
CA THR A 20 0.38 2.00 -8.62
C THR A 20 0.59 0.56 -8.18
N GLN A 21 1.48 -0.15 -8.86
CA GLN A 21 1.91 -1.48 -8.47
C GLN A 21 3.27 -1.42 -7.79
N ALA A 22 3.44 -2.21 -6.75
CA ALA A 22 4.67 -2.29 -5.98
C ALA A 22 4.87 -3.71 -5.43
N VAL A 23 6.02 -3.89 -4.79
CA VAL A 23 6.46 -5.11 -4.10
C VAL A 23 6.77 -6.23 -5.09
N ALA A 24 7.99 -6.74 -5.00
CA ALA A 24 8.40 -7.90 -5.78
C ALA A 24 7.63 -9.15 -5.32
N GLY A 25 7.29 -10.02 -6.27
CA GLY A 25 6.59 -11.26 -5.97
C GLY A 25 5.80 -11.78 -7.15
N THR A 26 5.28 -13.00 -7.02
CA THR A 26 4.46 -13.60 -8.06
C THR A 26 3.14 -12.86 -8.17
N VAL A 27 2.78 -12.50 -9.40
CA VAL A 27 1.46 -11.98 -9.71
C VAL A 27 0.45 -13.10 -9.50
N HIS A 28 -0.70 -12.77 -8.91
CA HIS A 28 -1.80 -13.73 -8.76
C HIS A 28 -2.20 -14.32 -10.12
N ARG A 29 -2.31 -15.65 -10.19
CA ARG A 29 -2.93 -16.31 -11.35
C ARG A 29 -4.45 -16.29 -11.19
N ARG A 30 -5.15 -16.44 -12.31
CA ARG A 30 -6.62 -16.50 -12.39
C ARG A 30 -7.19 -17.35 -11.24
N GLY A 31 -8.00 -16.75 -10.38
CA GLY A 31 -8.72 -17.43 -9.29
C GLY A 31 -8.41 -16.95 -7.86
N THR A 32 -7.31 -16.23 -7.64
CA THR A 32 -7.03 -15.59 -6.34
C THR A 32 -7.16 -14.06 -6.43
N PRO A 33 -7.77 -13.40 -5.43
CA PRO A 33 -7.89 -11.95 -5.41
C PRO A 33 -6.49 -11.29 -5.44
N PRO A 34 -6.29 -10.20 -6.20
CA PRO A 34 -5.02 -9.47 -6.16
C PRO A 34 -4.78 -8.94 -4.74
N SER A 35 -3.52 -8.93 -4.28
CA SER A 35 -3.19 -8.21 -3.04
C SER A 35 -3.36 -6.72 -3.28
N GLY A 36 -4.19 -6.09 -2.47
CA GLY A 36 -4.62 -4.71 -2.68
C GLY A 36 -4.53 -3.91 -1.40
N VAL A 37 -4.13 -2.66 -1.54
CA VAL A 37 -4.17 -1.63 -0.50
C VAL A 37 -4.99 -0.46 -1.04
N GLU A 38 -6.03 -0.05 -0.33
CA GLU A 38 -6.86 1.10 -0.70
C GLU A 38 -7.06 2.03 0.49
N THR A 39 -6.96 3.33 0.24
CA THR A 39 -7.13 4.39 1.25
C THR A 39 -7.39 5.74 0.59
N ASP A 40 -7.78 6.74 1.37
CA ASP A 40 -7.90 8.13 0.92
C ASP A 40 -6.54 8.84 0.82
N ALA A 41 -6.50 9.99 0.15
CA ALA A 41 -5.26 10.73 -0.06
C ALA A 41 -4.62 11.27 1.22
N GLN A 42 -5.41 11.70 2.20
CA GLN A 42 -4.88 12.25 3.44
C GLN A 42 -4.19 11.15 4.24
N THR A 43 -4.82 9.99 4.37
CA THR A 43 -4.24 8.81 5.03
C THR A 43 -2.97 8.35 4.30
N TRP A 44 -3.01 8.23 2.98
CA TRP A 44 -1.83 7.87 2.17
C TRP A 44 -0.66 8.83 2.38
N LEU A 45 -0.89 10.15 2.32
CA LEU A 45 0.16 11.14 2.51
C LEU A 45 0.75 11.08 3.93
N ARG A 46 -0.07 10.86 4.96
CA ARG A 46 0.42 10.68 6.33
C ARG A 46 1.30 9.43 6.45
N LEU A 47 0.90 8.31 5.87
CA LEU A 47 1.71 7.08 5.81
C LEU A 47 3.04 7.32 5.06
N ALA A 48 2.96 7.89 3.86
CA ALA A 48 4.12 8.15 3.00
C ALA A 48 5.15 9.10 3.62
N THR A 49 4.72 9.92 4.59
CA THR A 49 5.56 10.91 5.28
C THR A 49 5.82 10.58 6.75
N GLY A 50 5.35 9.43 7.26
CA GLY A 50 5.59 8.98 8.63
C GLY A 50 4.77 9.71 9.70
N ARG A 51 3.69 10.42 9.32
CA ARG A 51 2.75 11.11 10.23
C ARG A 51 1.58 10.24 10.69
N LEU A 52 1.56 8.98 10.26
CA LEU A 52 0.61 7.95 10.65
C LEU A 52 1.32 6.60 10.54
N GLY A 53 1.18 5.74 11.56
CA GLY A 53 1.71 4.39 11.52
C GLY A 53 0.84 3.45 10.68
N TRP A 54 1.44 2.42 10.09
CA TRP A 54 0.72 1.42 9.30
C TRP A 54 -0.34 0.67 10.14
N GLU A 55 0.07 0.13 11.30
CA GLU A 55 -0.83 -0.59 12.21
C GLU A 55 -1.95 0.32 12.73
N GLU A 56 -1.65 1.59 13.02
CA GLU A 56 -2.62 2.58 13.44
C GLU A 56 -3.69 2.81 12.36
N ALA A 57 -3.28 2.96 11.10
CA ALA A 57 -4.20 3.16 9.98
C ALA A 57 -5.10 1.95 9.72
N LEU A 58 -4.57 0.73 9.88
CA LEU A 58 -5.36 -0.51 9.80
C LEU A 58 -6.36 -0.60 10.95
N ALA A 59 -5.91 -0.38 12.19
CA ALA A 59 -6.75 -0.47 13.37
C ALA A 59 -7.90 0.55 13.36
N SER A 60 -7.66 1.75 12.79
CA SER A 60 -8.68 2.79 12.68
C SER A 60 -9.64 2.59 11.51
N GLY A 61 -9.37 1.64 10.60
CA GLY A 61 -10.11 1.46 9.35
C GLY A 61 -9.87 2.57 8.30
N ALA A 62 -8.85 3.41 8.47
CA ALA A 62 -8.49 4.44 7.49
C ALA A 62 -7.79 3.84 6.26
N LEU A 63 -7.27 2.62 6.40
CA LEU A 63 -6.57 1.86 5.38
C LEU A 63 -7.21 0.49 5.27
N HIS A 64 -7.54 0.06 4.05
CA HIS A 64 -7.92 -1.31 3.78
C HIS A 64 -6.78 -2.04 3.09
N ALA A 65 -6.35 -3.17 3.64
CA ALA A 65 -5.30 -4.00 3.08
C ALA A 65 -5.80 -5.46 3.00
N SER A 66 -5.67 -6.07 1.83
CA SER A 66 -6.14 -7.44 1.57
C SER A 66 -5.08 -8.26 0.84
N GLY A 67 -4.92 -9.52 1.26
CA GLY A 67 -3.97 -10.49 0.70
C GLY A 67 -2.67 -10.61 1.50
N GLU A 68 -1.98 -11.75 1.38
CA GLU A 68 -0.84 -12.08 2.26
C GLU A 68 0.36 -11.12 2.16
N ARG A 69 0.47 -10.38 1.06
CA ARG A 69 1.61 -9.50 0.77
C ARG A 69 1.30 -8.01 0.92
N CYS A 70 0.12 -7.64 1.41
CA CYS A 70 -0.31 -6.24 1.44
C CYS A 70 0.31 -5.42 2.59
N ASP A 71 1.15 -6.00 3.45
CA ASP A 71 1.89 -5.24 4.46
C ASP A 71 2.96 -4.36 3.79
N LEU A 72 2.68 -3.06 3.73
CA LEU A 72 3.61 -2.06 3.19
C LEU A 72 4.40 -1.34 4.29
N SER A 73 4.23 -1.70 5.57
CA SER A 73 4.96 -1.09 6.68
C SER A 73 6.49 -1.08 6.48
N PRO A 74 7.15 -2.11 5.88
CA PRO A 74 8.59 -2.09 5.67
C PRO A 74 9.07 -1.08 4.62
N TYR A 75 8.17 -0.59 3.77
CA TYR A 75 8.48 0.34 2.67
C TYR A 75 8.07 1.78 2.98
N LEU A 76 7.53 2.04 4.17
CA LEU A 76 7.07 3.35 4.62
C LEU A 76 7.91 3.83 5.82
N PRO A 77 8.14 5.15 5.98
CA PRO A 77 7.74 6.22 5.08
C PRO A 77 8.59 6.28 3.80
N LEU A 78 8.04 6.86 2.73
CA LEU A 78 8.72 7.05 1.45
C LEU A 78 9.67 8.24 1.47
N MET A 79 9.34 9.25 2.27
CA MET A 79 10.16 10.44 2.47
C MET A 79 10.85 10.30 3.82
N ARG A 80 12.17 10.42 3.85
CA ARG A 80 12.90 10.66 5.09
C ARG A 80 12.96 12.17 5.32
N ALA A 81 12.74 12.60 6.56
CA ALA A 81 13.02 13.96 6.98
C ALA A 81 14.53 14.22 6.95
#